data_AF-A0A7V3FNL5-F1
#
_entry.id   AF-A0A7V3FNL5-F1
#
_cell.length_a   1.000
_cell.length_b   1.000
_cell.length_c   1.000
_cell.angle_alpha   90.00
_cell.angle_beta   90.00
_cell.angle_gamma   90.00
#
_symmetry.space_group_name_H-M   'P 1'
#
loop_
_entity.id
_entity.type
_entity.pdbx_description
1 polymer ?
#
loop_
_entity_poly.entity_id
_entity_poly.type
_entity_poly.pdbx_seq_one_letter_code
_entity_poly.pdbx_strand_id
1 'polypeptide(L)'
;KNLERVFATLGDLALQQGPIWWVSIHRIHHRYSDSDEDPHNNKRGFFYSHFLWLFRLDPQWSRPDKVERYQDKAKDISSDPYYLWLDKHYYIPPLAFLALLYAAGGWAWVFWGGFIRTVYVWHVTWFVNSLTHRYGYQSFDSAPADSSTNNWLVGLLAYGEGWHNNHHAFPSSAKQGFFRWWEFDLSYLIILGMEKLGLVDNLNQVPVSTLEARRHRDLAAAH
;
A
#
# COMPACT_ATOMS: atom_id res chain seq x y z
N LYS A 1 -7.43 12.52 14.01
CA LYS A 1 -8.78 11.95 13.73
C LYS A 1 -9.47 12.58 12.52
N ASN A 2 -9.79 13.88 12.47
CA ASN A 2 -10.50 14.43 11.29
C ASN A 2 -9.66 14.37 10.00
N LEU A 3 -8.37 14.71 10.06
CA LEU A 3 -7.46 14.60 8.92
C LEU A 3 -7.36 13.16 8.39
N GLU A 4 -7.14 12.21 9.29
CA GLU A 4 -7.08 10.77 9.01
C GLU A 4 -8.35 10.27 8.30
N ARG A 5 -9.53 10.68 8.79
CA ARG A 5 -10.82 10.34 8.17
C ARG A 5 -11.00 10.93 6.77
N VAL A 6 -10.48 12.14 6.53
CA VAL A 6 -10.46 12.74 5.18
C VAL A 6 -9.59 11.90 4.25
N PHE A 7 -8.38 11.52 4.66
CA PHE A 7 -7.52 10.66 3.84
C PHE A 7 -8.11 9.28 3.61
N ALA A 8 -8.78 8.69 4.60
CA ALA A 8 -9.48 7.42 4.43
C ALA A 8 -10.57 7.51 3.35
N THR A 9 -11.39 8.58 3.36
CA THR A 9 -12.41 8.79 2.32
C THR A 9 -11.82 9.04 0.94
N LEU A 10 -10.70 9.78 0.87
CA LEU A 10 -9.97 9.96 -0.39
C LEU A 10 -9.37 8.64 -0.88
N GLY A 11 -8.93 7.77 0.03
CA GLY A 11 -8.46 6.41 -0.27
C GLY A 11 -9.54 5.56 -0.94
N ASP A 12 -10.79 5.64 -0.47
CA ASP A 12 -11.92 4.91 -1.07
C ASP A 12 -12.23 5.33 -2.51
N LEU A 13 -11.81 6.53 -2.95
CA LEU A 13 -11.90 6.92 -4.35
C LEU A 13 -11.04 6.03 -5.27
N ALA A 14 -10.08 5.26 -4.72
CA ALA A 14 -9.30 4.28 -5.48
C ALA A 14 -10.08 2.98 -5.76
N LEU A 15 -11.24 2.78 -5.14
CA LEU A 15 -12.11 1.61 -5.33
C LEU A 15 -11.37 0.29 -5.06
N GLN A 16 -10.64 0.21 -3.95
CA GLN A 16 -9.84 -0.96 -3.56
C GLN A 16 -10.40 -1.71 -2.34
N GLN A 17 -11.73 -1.69 -2.16
CA GLN A 17 -12.42 -2.06 -0.90
C GLN A 17 -12.22 -1.01 0.21
N GLY A 18 -12.88 -1.24 1.34
CA GLY A 18 -12.87 -0.37 2.51
C GLY A 18 -11.56 -0.40 3.31
N PRO A 19 -11.33 0.61 4.18
CA PRO A 19 -10.08 0.77 4.91
C PRO A 19 -9.80 -0.36 5.91
N ILE A 20 -10.82 -0.93 6.56
CA ILE A 20 -10.61 -2.03 7.52
C ILE A 20 -10.17 -3.27 6.75
N TRP A 21 -10.82 -3.58 5.63
CA TRP A 21 -10.41 -4.67 4.76
C TRP A 21 -8.98 -4.48 4.26
N TRP A 22 -8.65 -3.30 3.74
CA TRP A 22 -7.35 -3.00 3.14
C TRP A 22 -6.23 -3.13 4.18
N VAL A 23 -6.37 -2.50 5.35
CA VAL A 23 -5.39 -2.59 6.46
C VAL A 23 -5.21 -4.04 6.92
N SER A 24 -6.30 -4.82 6.98
CA SER A 24 -6.22 -6.20 7.44
C SER A 24 -5.46 -7.09 6.45
N ILE A 25 -5.77 -6.98 5.16
CA ILE A 25 -5.09 -7.71 4.09
C ILE A 25 -3.61 -7.32 4.02
N HIS A 26 -3.30 -6.02 4.12
CA HIS A 26 -1.92 -5.53 4.12
C HIS A 26 -1.11 -6.03 5.32
N ARG A 27 -1.68 -6.03 6.52
CA ARG A 27 -1.01 -6.56 7.73
C ARG A 27 -0.77 -8.07 7.65
N ILE A 28 -1.66 -8.81 7.00
CA ILE A 28 -1.46 -10.24 6.74
C ILE A 28 -0.32 -10.44 5.77
N HIS A 29 -0.31 -9.69 4.66
CA HIS A 29 0.77 -9.72 3.68
C HIS A 29 2.11 -9.45 4.36
N HIS A 30 2.27 -8.39 5.15
CA HIS A 30 3.51 -8.16 5.89
C HIS A 30 3.92 -9.30 6.83
N ARG A 31 2.95 -9.92 7.51
CA ARG A 31 3.23 -10.98 8.48
C ARG A 31 3.62 -12.30 7.82
N TYR A 32 3.06 -12.57 6.65
CA TYR A 32 3.12 -13.86 5.97
C TYR A 32 3.66 -13.73 4.53
N SER A 33 4.40 -12.66 4.24
CA SER A 33 4.80 -12.26 2.88
C SER A 33 5.34 -13.44 2.10
N ASP A 34 4.74 -13.68 0.93
CA ASP A 34 5.09 -14.76 0.01
C ASP A 34 5.04 -16.19 0.61
N SER A 35 4.27 -16.40 1.68
CA SER A 35 3.85 -17.73 2.16
C SER A 35 2.45 -18.09 1.67
N ASP A 36 1.97 -19.31 1.95
CA ASP A 36 0.61 -19.72 1.55
C ASP A 36 -0.49 -18.94 2.28
N GLU A 37 -0.15 -18.29 3.39
CA GLU A 37 -1.03 -17.40 4.16
C GLU A 37 -1.05 -15.96 3.64
N ASP A 38 -0.26 -15.62 2.62
CA ASP A 38 -0.33 -14.33 1.92
C ASP A 38 -1.41 -14.38 0.81
N PRO A 39 -2.42 -13.50 0.85
CA PRO A 39 -3.47 -13.44 -0.17
C PRO A 39 -2.94 -13.23 -1.59
N HIS A 40 -1.89 -12.44 -1.75
CA HIS A 40 -1.27 -12.12 -3.04
C HIS A 40 0.15 -12.65 -3.16
N ASN A 41 0.42 -13.82 -2.55
CA ASN A 41 1.68 -14.55 -2.62
C ASN A 41 2.28 -14.57 -4.03
N ASN A 42 3.44 -13.92 -4.21
CA ASN A 42 4.10 -13.79 -5.50
C ASN A 42 4.69 -15.10 -6.03
N LYS A 43 4.93 -16.10 -5.17
CA LYS A 43 5.39 -17.44 -5.58
C LYS A 43 4.37 -18.20 -6.41
N ARG A 44 3.08 -17.81 -6.35
CA ARG A 44 2.02 -18.36 -7.21
C ARG A 44 2.02 -17.77 -8.63
N GLY A 45 2.93 -16.84 -8.91
CA GLY A 45 3.19 -16.28 -10.22
C GLY A 45 2.72 -14.84 -10.36
N PHE A 46 3.32 -14.13 -11.32
CA PHE A 46 3.12 -12.70 -11.54
C PHE A 46 1.65 -12.30 -11.68
N PHE A 47 0.87 -13.00 -12.51
CA PHE A 47 -0.54 -12.66 -12.70
C PHE A 47 -1.38 -12.92 -11.45
N TYR A 48 -0.98 -13.90 -10.63
CA TYR A 48 -1.64 -14.18 -9.37
C TYR A 48 -1.48 -13.02 -8.40
N SER A 49 -0.25 -12.60 -8.11
CA SER A 49 0.03 -11.46 -7.23
C SER A 49 -0.43 -10.12 -7.80
N HIS A 50 -0.45 -9.96 -9.14
CA HIS A 50 -0.95 -8.74 -9.78
C HIS A 50 -2.46 -8.58 -9.59
N PHE A 51 -3.30 -9.52 -10.04
CA PHE A 51 -4.75 -9.33 -9.95
C PHE A 51 -5.59 -10.60 -9.75
N LEU A 52 -5.08 -11.80 -10.04
CA LEU A 52 -5.96 -12.99 -9.95
C LEU A 52 -6.35 -13.34 -8.51
N TRP A 53 -5.55 -12.93 -7.52
CA TRP A 53 -5.90 -13.08 -6.11
C TRP A 53 -7.23 -12.41 -5.73
N LEU A 54 -7.60 -11.33 -6.42
CA LEU A 54 -8.87 -10.59 -6.18
C LEU A 54 -10.10 -11.42 -6.52
N PHE A 55 -9.99 -12.35 -7.48
CA PHE A 55 -11.09 -13.25 -7.84
C PHE A 55 -11.31 -14.36 -6.81
N ARG A 56 -10.49 -14.40 -5.73
CA ARG A 56 -10.58 -15.38 -4.66
C ARG A 56 -10.65 -16.82 -5.20
N LEU A 57 -9.85 -17.11 -6.22
CA LEU A 57 -9.79 -18.44 -6.82
C LEU A 57 -9.26 -19.49 -5.84
N ASP A 58 -8.56 -19.05 -4.80
CA ASP A 58 -8.13 -19.90 -3.69
C ASP A 58 -9.30 -20.15 -2.72
N PRO A 59 -9.67 -21.42 -2.44
CA PRO A 59 -10.63 -21.81 -1.41
C PRO A 59 -10.34 -21.22 -0.01
N GLN A 60 -9.06 -20.95 0.29
CA GLN A 60 -8.63 -20.27 1.51
C GLN A 60 -9.09 -18.81 1.54
N TRP A 61 -9.23 -18.14 0.41
CA TRP A 61 -9.59 -16.72 0.32
C TRP A 61 -11.02 -16.48 -0.16
N SER A 62 -11.70 -17.52 -0.65
CA SER A 62 -13.08 -17.45 -1.19
C SER A 62 -14.19 -17.45 -0.12
N ARG A 63 -13.88 -17.80 1.13
CA ARG A 63 -14.92 -17.96 2.15
C ARG A 63 -15.40 -16.62 2.75
N PRO A 64 -16.72 -16.40 2.91
CA PRO A 64 -17.30 -15.15 3.45
C PRO A 64 -16.99 -14.89 4.93
N ASP A 65 -16.81 -15.95 5.72
CA ASP A 65 -16.50 -15.94 7.17
C ASP A 65 -15.17 -15.25 7.50
N LYS A 66 -14.33 -15.00 6.48
CA LYS A 66 -13.02 -14.40 6.68
C LYS A 66 -13.01 -12.89 6.86
N VAL A 67 -14.05 -12.17 6.46
CA VAL A 67 -14.12 -10.71 6.74
C VAL A 67 -14.12 -10.47 8.26
N GLU A 68 -14.87 -11.27 9.03
CA GLU A 68 -14.80 -11.26 10.51
C GLU A 68 -13.43 -11.74 11.04
N ARG A 69 -12.81 -12.74 10.38
CA ARG A 69 -11.48 -13.23 10.76
C ARG A 69 -10.37 -12.20 10.57
N TYR A 70 -10.58 -11.17 9.75
CA TYR A 70 -9.58 -10.16 9.42
C TYR A 70 -9.74 -8.85 10.19
N GLN A 71 -10.93 -8.55 10.70
CA GLN A 71 -11.15 -7.41 11.59
C GLN A 71 -10.24 -7.44 12.84
N ASP A 72 -9.80 -8.62 13.27
CA ASP A 72 -8.85 -8.78 14.38
C ASP A 72 -7.46 -8.21 14.07
N LYS A 73 -7.13 -8.00 12.78
CA LYS A 73 -5.87 -7.42 12.32
C LYS A 73 -5.91 -5.91 12.25
N ALA A 74 -7.09 -5.29 12.27
CA ALA A 74 -7.28 -3.83 12.21
C ALA A 74 -7.99 -3.27 13.46
N LYS A 75 -7.73 -3.86 14.64
CA LYS A 75 -8.40 -3.51 15.92
C LYS A 75 -8.31 -2.04 16.33
N ASP A 76 -7.27 -1.36 15.89
CA ASP A 76 -7.02 0.06 16.10
C ASP A 76 -8.04 0.97 15.40
N ILE A 77 -8.63 0.51 14.28
CA ILE A 77 -9.64 1.28 13.53
C ILE A 77 -11.03 0.61 13.50
N SER A 78 -11.12 -0.70 13.75
CA SER A 78 -12.36 -1.47 13.59
C SER A 78 -13.42 -1.22 14.65
N SER A 79 -13.11 -0.47 15.70
CA SER A 79 -14.08 -0.02 16.70
C SER A 79 -14.68 1.36 16.42
N ASP A 80 -14.13 2.13 15.46
CA ASP A 80 -14.64 3.45 15.12
C ASP A 80 -15.86 3.33 14.17
N PRO A 81 -17.04 3.86 14.55
CA PRO A 81 -18.23 3.83 13.69
C PRO A 81 -18.03 4.44 12.31
N TYR A 82 -17.14 5.42 12.18
CA TYR A 82 -16.80 6.02 10.90
C TYR A 82 -16.12 5.03 9.97
N TYR A 83 -15.09 4.33 10.45
CA TYR A 83 -14.37 3.34 9.65
C TYR A 83 -15.26 2.15 9.32
N LEU A 84 -16.12 1.72 10.25
CA LEU A 84 -17.11 0.68 9.98
C LEU A 84 -18.11 1.09 8.90
N TRP A 85 -18.60 2.33 8.93
CA TRP A 85 -19.50 2.84 7.90
C TRP A 85 -18.79 2.95 6.55
N LEU A 86 -17.59 3.52 6.53
CA LEU A 86 -16.80 3.71 5.32
C LEU A 86 -16.43 2.35 4.71
N ASP A 87 -16.00 1.39 5.51
CA ASP A 87 -15.65 0.04 5.04
C ASP A 87 -16.84 -0.70 4.44
N LYS A 88 -18.01 -0.62 5.09
CA LYS A 88 -19.26 -1.21 4.56
C LYS A 88 -19.74 -0.54 3.28
N HIS A 89 -19.50 0.76 3.13
CA HIS A 89 -20.02 1.58 2.03
C HIS A 89 -18.92 2.19 1.17
N TYR A 90 -17.81 1.47 0.99
CA TYR A 90 -16.61 1.97 0.29
C TYR A 90 -16.88 2.40 -1.16
N TYR A 91 -17.99 1.95 -1.73
CA TYR A 91 -18.45 2.32 -3.07
C TYR A 91 -19.16 3.70 -3.12
N ILE A 92 -19.58 4.26 -1.97
CA ILE A 92 -20.28 5.56 -1.93
C ILE A 92 -19.36 6.72 -2.36
N PRO A 93 -18.15 6.91 -1.79
CA PRO A 93 -17.26 7.98 -2.21
C PRO A 93 -16.95 7.99 -3.72
N PRO A 94 -16.55 6.86 -4.37
CA PRO A 94 -16.30 6.87 -5.80
C PRO A 94 -17.57 7.12 -6.63
N LEU A 95 -18.74 6.60 -6.26
CA LEU A 95 -19.99 6.91 -6.97
C LEU A 95 -20.36 8.40 -6.88
N ALA A 96 -20.21 9.01 -5.71
CA ALA A 96 -20.41 10.44 -5.53
C ALA A 96 -19.44 11.25 -6.41
N PHE A 97 -18.17 10.83 -6.45
CA PHE A 97 -17.17 11.45 -7.31
C PHE A 97 -17.50 11.32 -8.80
N LEU A 98 -17.98 10.17 -9.27
CA LEU A 98 -18.44 10.00 -10.65
C LEU A 98 -19.62 10.92 -10.99
N ALA A 99 -20.56 11.12 -10.06
CA ALA A 99 -21.66 12.06 -10.25
C ALA A 99 -21.17 13.51 -10.34
N LEU A 100 -20.16 13.90 -9.55
CA LEU A 100 -19.52 15.22 -9.64
C LEU A 100 -18.80 15.41 -10.98
N LEU A 101 -18.07 14.40 -11.46
CA LEU A 101 -17.42 14.44 -12.78
C LEU A 101 -18.46 14.60 -13.90
N TYR A 102 -19.57 13.87 -13.81
CA TYR A 102 -20.66 13.98 -14.78
C TYR A 102 -21.28 15.38 -14.77
N ALA A 103 -21.54 15.95 -13.59
CA ALA A 103 -22.06 17.31 -13.46
C ALA A 103 -21.08 18.37 -14.00
N ALA A 104 -19.77 18.15 -13.85
CA ALA A 104 -18.73 19.10 -14.27
C ALA A 104 -18.46 19.06 -15.79
N GLY A 105 -18.53 17.90 -16.43
CA GLY A 105 -18.13 17.78 -17.84
C GLY A 105 -18.69 16.56 -18.57
N GLY A 106 -19.79 15.99 -18.08
CA GLY A 106 -20.52 14.90 -18.71
C GLY A 106 -19.74 13.59 -18.78
N TRP A 107 -20.13 12.73 -19.72
CA TRP A 107 -19.58 11.38 -19.86
C TRP A 107 -18.09 11.34 -20.19
N ALA A 108 -17.54 12.35 -20.86
CA ALA A 108 -16.11 12.40 -21.15
C ALA A 108 -15.27 12.47 -19.85
N TRP A 109 -15.72 13.27 -18.88
CA TRP A 109 -15.07 13.38 -17.57
C TRP A 109 -15.22 12.11 -16.74
N VAL A 110 -16.40 11.47 -16.77
CA VAL A 110 -16.63 10.17 -16.12
C VAL A 110 -15.72 9.09 -16.71
N PHE A 111 -15.59 9.03 -18.03
CA PHE A 111 -14.79 8.02 -18.70
C PHE A 111 -13.30 8.17 -18.37
N TRP A 112 -12.75 9.38 -18.56
CA TRP A 112 -11.33 9.62 -18.35
C TRP A 112 -10.95 9.78 -16.87
N GLY A 113 -11.65 10.65 -16.14
CA GLY A 113 -11.38 10.94 -14.72
C GLY A 113 -11.90 9.88 -13.76
N GLY A 114 -12.87 9.07 -14.17
CA GLY A 114 -13.41 7.95 -13.41
C GLY A 114 -12.79 6.62 -13.83
N PHE A 115 -13.23 6.06 -14.96
CA PHE A 115 -12.90 4.68 -15.33
C PHE A 115 -11.43 4.46 -15.70
N ILE A 116 -10.89 5.23 -16.65
CA ILE A 116 -9.49 5.07 -17.08
C ILE A 116 -8.54 5.35 -15.92
N ARG A 117 -8.79 6.43 -15.16
CA ARG A 117 -8.03 6.76 -13.94
C ARG A 117 -8.07 5.61 -12.92
N THR A 118 -9.20 4.96 -12.71
CA THR A 118 -9.32 3.86 -11.74
C THR A 118 -8.54 2.63 -12.19
N VAL A 119 -8.64 2.24 -13.46
CA VAL A 119 -7.86 1.12 -14.03
C VAL A 119 -6.36 1.39 -13.92
N TYR A 120 -5.93 2.62 -14.22
CA TYR A 120 -4.53 3.02 -14.06
C TYR A 120 -4.06 2.87 -12.60
N VAL A 121 -4.81 3.42 -11.64
CA VAL A 121 -4.49 3.32 -10.21
C VAL A 121 -4.42 1.88 -9.74
N TRP A 122 -5.33 1.02 -10.21
CA TRP A 122 -5.31 -0.40 -9.91
C TRP A 122 -4.03 -1.07 -10.37
N HIS A 123 -3.65 -0.95 -11.65
CA HIS A 123 -2.43 -1.57 -12.16
C HIS A 123 -1.16 -1.06 -11.47
N VAL A 124 -1.09 0.24 -11.18
CA VAL A 124 0.03 0.81 -10.41
C VAL A 124 0.11 0.19 -9.01
N THR A 125 -1.02 0.06 -8.31
CA THR A 125 -1.05 -0.56 -6.98
C THR A 125 -0.68 -2.04 -7.06
N TRP A 126 -1.20 -2.76 -8.04
CA TRP A 126 -0.93 -4.19 -8.25
C TRP A 126 0.51 -4.47 -8.65
N PHE A 127 1.21 -3.51 -9.27
CA PHE A 127 2.64 -3.62 -9.52
C PHE A 127 3.47 -3.63 -8.24
N VAL A 128 2.98 -3.05 -7.14
CA VAL A 128 3.61 -3.22 -5.82
C VAL A 128 3.61 -4.71 -5.48
N ASN A 129 2.44 -5.35 -5.39
CA ASN A 129 2.38 -6.79 -5.05
C ASN A 129 3.17 -7.72 -5.99
N SER A 130 3.32 -7.35 -7.26
CA SER A 130 3.86 -8.23 -8.31
C SER A 130 5.30 -7.91 -8.74
N LEU A 131 5.56 -6.70 -9.23
CA LEU A 131 6.91 -6.34 -9.68
C LEU A 131 7.85 -6.17 -8.49
N THR A 132 7.42 -5.56 -7.40
CA THR A 132 8.32 -5.32 -6.26
C THR A 132 8.58 -6.58 -5.45
N HIS A 133 7.89 -7.69 -5.68
CA HIS A 133 8.26 -9.00 -5.11
C HIS A 133 9.09 -9.87 -6.07
N ARG A 134 9.48 -9.34 -7.24
CA ARG A 134 10.15 -10.14 -8.28
C ARG A 134 11.36 -9.48 -8.93
N TYR A 135 11.32 -8.17 -9.09
CA TYR A 135 12.31 -7.43 -9.87
C TYR A 135 12.74 -6.17 -9.14
N GLY A 136 14.01 -6.11 -8.80
CA GLY A 136 14.60 -4.97 -8.10
C GLY A 136 15.87 -5.37 -7.36
N TYR A 137 16.23 -4.58 -6.36
CA TYR A 137 17.35 -4.85 -5.47
C TYR A 137 16.86 -4.90 -4.02
N GLN A 138 17.60 -5.57 -3.14
CA GLN A 138 17.32 -5.58 -1.71
C GLN A 138 18.41 -4.77 -0.98
N SER A 139 17.97 -3.87 -0.09
CA SER A 139 18.83 -3.08 0.79
C SER A 139 18.94 -3.72 2.17
N PHE A 140 17.90 -4.43 2.59
CA PHE A 140 17.75 -4.97 3.93
C PHE A 140 17.26 -6.41 3.89
N ASP A 141 17.71 -7.18 4.87
CA ASP A 141 17.21 -8.53 5.10
C ASP A 141 15.75 -8.45 5.55
N SER A 142 14.90 -9.31 5.01
CA SER A 142 13.48 -9.43 5.35
C SER A 142 13.18 -10.84 5.87
N ALA A 143 11.92 -11.14 6.20
CA ALA A 143 11.54 -12.48 6.64
C ALA A 143 11.98 -13.53 5.60
N PRO A 144 12.35 -14.77 5.99
CA PRO A 144 12.92 -15.75 5.05
C PRO A 144 12.08 -16.07 3.82
N ALA A 145 10.75 -15.95 3.93
CA ALA A 145 9.84 -16.19 2.83
C ALA A 145 9.65 -14.97 1.91
N ASP A 146 9.88 -13.76 2.43
CA ASP A 146 9.59 -12.48 1.79
C ASP A 146 10.56 -12.20 0.64
N SER A 147 10.00 -12.03 -0.56
CA SER A 147 10.75 -11.72 -1.78
C SER A 147 10.65 -10.24 -2.19
N SER A 148 10.24 -9.36 -1.28
CA SER A 148 10.19 -7.91 -1.50
C SER A 148 11.54 -7.35 -1.98
N THR A 149 11.48 -6.44 -2.93
CA THR A 149 12.58 -5.76 -3.61
C THR A 149 12.22 -4.29 -3.81
N ASN A 150 13.24 -3.45 -3.89
CA ASN A 150 13.09 -2.05 -4.27
C ASN A 150 13.11 -1.92 -5.79
N ASN A 151 12.08 -1.32 -6.36
CA ASN A 151 11.90 -1.10 -7.79
C ASN A 151 11.63 0.37 -8.09
N TRP A 152 12.54 1.01 -8.82
CA TRP A 152 12.46 2.45 -9.08
C TRP A 152 11.28 2.84 -9.98
N LEU A 153 10.86 1.97 -10.91
CA LEU A 153 9.74 2.25 -11.80
C LEU A 153 8.44 2.26 -11.00
N VAL A 154 8.26 1.28 -10.11
CA VAL A 154 7.12 1.28 -9.18
C VAL A 154 7.23 2.42 -8.18
N GLY A 155 8.44 2.79 -7.74
CA GLY A 155 8.66 3.93 -6.85
C GLY A 155 8.17 5.24 -7.47
N LEU A 156 8.40 5.43 -8.77
CA LEU A 156 7.91 6.58 -9.51
C LEU A 156 6.37 6.54 -9.70
N LEU A 157 5.84 5.40 -10.15
CA LEU A 157 4.41 5.27 -10.48
C LEU A 157 3.51 5.27 -9.25
N ALA A 158 3.94 4.61 -8.18
CA ALA A 158 3.22 4.44 -6.92
C ALA A 158 3.71 5.42 -5.84
N TYR A 159 4.34 6.53 -6.24
CA TYR A 159 4.67 7.66 -5.38
C TYR A 159 5.55 7.34 -4.15
N GLY A 160 6.35 6.28 -4.20
CA GLY A 160 7.24 5.85 -3.12
C GLY A 160 7.12 4.36 -2.79
N GLU A 161 5.94 3.76 -3.01
CA GLU A 161 5.61 2.37 -2.61
C GLU A 161 6.48 1.30 -3.29
N GLY A 162 7.23 1.67 -4.33
CA GLY A 162 8.21 0.81 -4.97
C GLY A 162 9.50 0.58 -4.16
N TRP A 163 9.77 1.35 -3.11
CA TRP A 163 10.86 1.06 -2.15
C TRP A 163 10.43 -0.06 -1.18
N HIS A 164 9.98 -1.17 -1.76
CA HIS A 164 9.17 -2.15 -1.08
C HIS A 164 9.98 -3.04 -0.13
N ASN A 165 11.22 -3.39 -0.47
CA ASN A 165 12.10 -4.09 0.47
C ASN A 165 12.43 -3.22 1.69
N ASN A 166 12.64 -1.92 1.48
CA ASN A 166 12.84 -0.97 2.59
C ASN A 166 11.60 -0.94 3.49
N HIS A 167 10.40 -0.87 2.87
CA HIS A 167 9.11 -0.87 3.56
C HIS A 167 8.85 -2.16 4.34
N HIS A 168 9.11 -3.34 3.76
CA HIS A 168 8.97 -4.62 4.47
C HIS A 168 9.95 -4.80 5.63
N ALA A 169 11.18 -4.30 5.49
CA ALA A 169 12.15 -4.32 6.58
C ALA A 169 11.79 -3.35 7.73
N PHE A 170 11.15 -2.21 7.41
CA PHE A 170 10.79 -1.18 8.38
C PHE A 170 9.35 -0.67 8.18
N PRO A 171 8.32 -1.50 8.40
CA PRO A 171 6.93 -1.21 8.01
C PRO A 171 6.28 -0.09 8.84
N SER A 172 6.91 0.33 9.93
CA SER A 172 6.46 1.44 10.76
C SER A 172 7.04 2.80 10.36
N SER A 173 8.00 2.83 9.43
CA SER A 173 8.62 4.07 8.95
C SER A 173 7.65 4.84 8.06
N ALA A 174 7.50 6.15 8.30
CA ALA A 174 6.70 7.04 7.47
C ALA A 174 7.33 7.32 6.10
N LYS A 175 8.65 7.13 6.00
CA LYS A 175 9.43 7.24 4.77
C LYS A 175 9.79 5.84 4.29
N GLN A 176 9.67 5.56 3.01
CA GLN A 176 10.07 4.28 2.39
C GLN A 176 11.37 4.45 1.58
N GLY A 177 11.56 5.61 0.96
CA GLY A 177 12.77 5.96 0.20
C GLY A 177 13.89 6.54 1.07
N PHE A 178 14.38 5.81 2.07
CA PHE A 178 15.29 6.35 3.09
C PHE A 178 16.74 5.91 2.99
N PHE A 179 17.08 4.89 2.19
CA PHE A 179 18.40 4.28 2.25
C PHE A 179 19.36 4.90 1.23
N ARG A 180 18.96 4.92 -0.05
CA ARG A 180 19.72 5.58 -1.13
C ARG A 180 19.17 6.97 -1.41
N TRP A 181 20.06 7.89 -1.75
CA TRP A 181 19.72 9.31 -1.96
C TRP A 181 18.73 9.55 -3.12
N TRP A 182 18.68 8.63 -4.09
CA TRP A 182 17.81 8.70 -5.26
C TRP A 182 16.47 7.99 -5.07
N GLU A 183 16.23 7.36 -3.91
CA GLU A 183 14.95 6.74 -3.58
C GLU A 183 13.89 7.82 -3.32
N PHE A 184 13.37 8.41 -4.41
CA PHE A 184 12.38 9.47 -4.37
C PHE A 184 11.03 8.97 -3.85
N ASP A 185 10.46 9.67 -2.88
CA ASP A 185 9.26 9.27 -2.14
C ASP A 185 8.31 10.47 -2.04
N LEU A 186 7.37 10.55 -2.98
CA LEU A 186 6.43 11.67 -3.08
C LEU A 186 5.42 11.64 -1.93
N SER A 187 4.96 10.46 -1.52
CA SER A 187 4.09 10.26 -0.37
C SER A 187 4.71 10.86 0.90
N TYR A 188 5.99 10.58 1.16
CA TYR A 188 6.69 11.17 2.29
C TYR A 188 6.86 12.69 2.18
N LEU A 189 7.11 13.22 0.97
CA LEU A 189 7.17 14.68 0.78
C LEU A 189 5.84 15.37 1.10
N ILE A 190 4.71 14.74 0.78
CA ILE A 190 3.38 15.23 1.16
C ILE A 190 3.22 15.19 2.69
N ILE A 191 3.63 14.09 3.34
CA ILE A 191 3.61 13.95 4.81
C ILE A 191 4.48 15.02 5.49
N LEU A 192 5.69 15.28 4.98
CA LEU A 192 6.55 16.36 5.46
C LEU A 192 5.92 17.75 5.29
N GLY A 193 5.21 17.98 4.17
CA GLY A 193 4.45 19.20 3.97
C GLY A 193 3.37 19.38 5.04
N MET A 194 2.65 18.30 5.36
CA MET A 194 1.66 18.29 6.44
C MET A 194 2.29 18.52 7.82
N GLU A 195 3.46 17.95 8.09
CA GLU A 195 4.19 18.15 9.35
C GLU A 195 4.58 19.62 9.53
N LYS A 196 5.12 20.24 8.47
CA LYS A 196 5.47 21.67 8.48
C LYS A 196 4.26 22.59 8.70
N LEU A 197 3.07 22.15 8.29
CA LEU A 197 1.81 22.87 8.53
C LEU A 197 1.19 22.55 9.91
N GLY A 198 1.82 21.68 10.71
CA GLY A 198 1.31 21.25 12.01
C GLY A 198 0.09 20.34 11.94
N LEU A 199 -0.16 19.70 10.79
CA LEU A 199 -1.30 18.80 10.56
C LEU A 199 -1.02 17.36 11.03
N VAL A 200 0.25 16.95 10.99
CA VAL A 200 0.75 15.68 11.50
C VAL A 200 2.00 15.94 12.36
N ASP A 201 2.28 15.04 13.29
CA ASP A 201 3.45 15.08 14.16
C ASP A 201 4.02 13.67 14.37
N ASN A 202 5.13 13.58 15.09
CA ASN A 202 5.73 12.31 15.53
C ASN A 202 6.00 11.31 14.39
N LEU A 203 6.54 11.79 13.27
CA LEU A 203 6.86 10.95 12.12
C LEU A 203 7.91 9.90 12.51
N ASN A 204 7.51 8.64 12.48
CA ASN A 204 8.40 7.53 12.77
C ASN A 204 9.39 7.34 11.60
N GLN A 205 10.68 7.26 11.91
CA GLN A 205 11.76 7.10 10.94
C GLN A 205 12.72 6.02 11.40
N VAL A 206 13.39 5.37 10.44
CA VAL A 206 14.44 4.40 10.74
C VAL A 206 15.60 5.11 11.45
N PRO A 207 16.10 4.60 12.59
CA PRO A 207 17.22 5.20 13.31
C PRO A 207 18.46 5.35 12.42
N VAL A 208 19.14 6.50 12.51
CA VAL A 208 20.34 6.80 11.72
C VAL A 208 21.44 5.75 11.93
N SER A 209 21.62 5.29 13.17
CA SER A 209 22.59 4.24 13.51
C SER A 209 22.33 2.94 12.76
N THR A 210 21.07 2.57 12.52
CA THR A 210 20.70 1.39 11.72
C THR A 210 21.12 1.57 10.27
N LEU A 211 20.92 2.76 9.71
CA LEU A 211 21.29 3.07 8.32
C LEU A 211 22.82 3.09 8.14
N GLU A 212 23.54 3.69 9.08
CA GLU A 212 25.01 3.72 9.08
C GLU A 212 25.61 2.31 9.21
N ALA A 213 25.10 1.51 10.14
CA ALA A 213 25.53 0.12 10.31
C ALA A 213 25.31 -0.70 9.03
N ARG A 214 24.22 -0.47 8.28
CA ARG A 214 24.02 -1.11 6.97
C ARG A 214 25.03 -0.62 5.94
N ARG A 215 25.25 0.69 5.82
CA ARG A 215 26.25 1.25 4.87
C ARG A 215 27.65 0.73 5.14
N HIS A 216 28.05 0.59 6.41
CA HIS A 216 29.34 -0.01 6.77
C HIS A 216 29.45 -1.47 6.34
N ARG A 217 28.38 -2.27 6.49
CA ARG A 217 28.34 -3.65 6.00
C ARG A 217 28.47 -3.72 4.47
N ASP A 218 27.79 -2.84 3.74
CA ASP A 218 27.89 -2.78 2.28
C ASP A 218 29.31 -2.42 1.81
N LEU A 219 29.98 -1.48 2.49
CA LEU A 219 31.37 -1.12 2.21
C LEU A 219 32.33 -2.28 2.51
N ALA A 220 32.16 -2.97 3.63
CA ALA A 220 32.99 -4.10 4.00
C ALA A 220 32.84 -5.29 3.03
N ALA A 221 31.65 -5.51 2.47
CA ALA A 221 31.41 -6.56 1.49
C ALA A 221 31.93 -6.22 0.07
N ALA A 222 32.24 -4.95 -0.19
CA ALA A 222 32.78 -4.50 -1.47
C ALA A 222 34.33 -4.59 -1.54
N HIS A 223 34.99 -4.91 -0.42
CA HIS A 223 36.44 -5.10 -0.29
C HIS A 223 36.79 -6.59 -0.17
#